data_AF-A0A8J3TKG3-F1
#
_entry.id   AF-A0A8J3TKG3-F1
#
_cell.length_a   1.000
_cell.length_b   1.000
_cell.length_c   1.000
_cell.angle_alpha   90.00
_cell.angle_beta   90.00
_cell.angle_gamma   90.00
#
_symmetry.space_group_name_H-M   'P 1'
#
loop_
_entity.id
_entity.type
_entity.pdbx_description
1 polymer ?
#
loop_
_entity_poly.entity_id
_entity_poly.type
_entity_poly.pdbx_seq_one_letter_code
_entity_poly.pdbx_strand_id
1 'polypeptide(L)'
;MRSLVWMKDAGAEYAEVDFAEGPAATGTAVTEGTGDIDGPPPGRFDDLDRALDCALGLSPLTGSMPVLRHGLLKGGGRVAPTMAWVGVPHLQAIRRPQRYTHLDQGSVRFESEGFTADPSSYDAGGLVSDYPGPACAVR
;
A
#
# COMPACT_ATOMS: atom_id res chain seq x y z
N MET A 1 17.94 4.05 -4.20
CA MET A 1 17.20 3.06 -5.01
C MET A 1 17.26 1.68 -4.37
N ARG A 2 16.09 1.06 -4.13
CA ARG A 2 15.91 -0.30 -3.58
C ARG A 2 14.82 -1.01 -4.38
N SER A 3 14.97 -2.30 -4.62
CA SER A 3 13.97 -3.14 -5.28
C SER A 3 13.32 -4.12 -4.30
N LEU A 4 12.01 -4.31 -4.38
CA LEU A 4 11.28 -5.34 -3.63
C LEU A 4 10.34 -6.12 -4.55
N VAL A 5 10.21 -7.40 -4.28
CA VAL A 5 9.18 -8.26 -4.89
C VAL A 5 8.25 -8.76 -3.80
N TRP A 6 6.94 -8.64 -3.97
CA TRP A 6 5.96 -9.36 -3.15
C TRP A 6 5.35 -10.50 -3.97
N MET A 7 5.51 -11.73 -3.49
CA MET A 7 4.87 -12.92 -4.04
C MET A 7 3.48 -13.08 -3.45
N LYS A 8 2.50 -13.41 -4.29
CA LYS A 8 1.09 -13.55 -3.93
C LYS A 8 0.52 -14.83 -4.53
N ASP A 9 -0.55 -15.37 -3.95
CA ASP A 9 -1.18 -16.60 -4.48
C ASP A 9 -1.66 -16.44 -5.94
N ALA A 10 -2.05 -15.23 -6.32
CA ALA A 10 -2.58 -14.91 -7.65
C ALA A 10 -1.60 -14.11 -8.54
N GLY A 11 -0.30 -14.04 -8.18
CA GLY A 11 0.70 -13.34 -8.98
C GLY A 11 1.84 -12.72 -8.17
N ALA A 12 2.44 -11.66 -8.71
CA ALA A 12 3.56 -10.98 -8.06
C ALA A 12 3.49 -9.47 -8.27
N GLU A 13 4.11 -8.73 -7.35
CA GLU A 13 4.35 -7.31 -7.47
C GLU A 13 5.84 -7.02 -7.36
N TYR A 14 6.37 -6.26 -8.30
CA TYR A 14 7.72 -5.74 -8.26
C TYR A 14 7.67 -4.22 -8.13
N ALA A 15 8.56 -3.66 -7.32
CA ALA A 15 8.70 -2.22 -7.21
C ALA A 15 10.13 -1.75 -7.03
N GLU A 16 10.44 -0.62 -7.64
CA GLU A 16 11.63 0.18 -7.37
C GLU A 16 11.22 1.40 -6.55
N VAL A 17 11.92 1.58 -5.43
CA VAL A 17 11.68 2.68 -4.49
C VAL A 17 12.92 3.56 -4.42
N ASP A 18 12.72 4.86 -4.59
CA ASP A 18 13.71 5.88 -4.31
C ASP A 18 13.29 6.73 -3.11
N PHE A 19 14.29 7.12 -2.33
CA PHE A 19 14.17 7.92 -1.12
C PHE A 19 14.96 9.23 -1.19
N ALA A 20 15.68 9.49 -2.30
CA ALA A 20 16.60 10.62 -2.41
C ALA A 20 15.93 12.00 -2.24
N GLU A 21 14.70 12.18 -2.75
CA GLU A 21 13.95 13.45 -2.67
C GLU A 21 12.58 13.30 -1.94
N GLY A 22 12.41 12.21 -1.20
CA GLY A 22 11.13 11.78 -0.63
C GLY A 22 10.75 10.38 -1.13
N PRO A 23 9.75 9.73 -0.52
CA PRO A 23 9.34 8.38 -0.91
C PRO A 23 8.63 8.42 -2.27
N ALA A 24 9.29 7.90 -3.30
CA ALA A 24 8.70 7.66 -4.62
C ALA A 24 8.84 6.17 -4.96
N ALA A 25 7.78 5.56 -5.49
CA ALA A 25 7.80 4.16 -5.88
C ALA A 25 7.14 3.99 -7.25
N THR A 26 7.80 3.21 -8.12
CA THR A 26 7.20 2.70 -9.36
C THR A 26 7.04 1.20 -9.22
N GLY A 27 5.87 0.66 -9.56
CA GLY A 27 5.57 -0.76 -9.40
C GLY A 27 4.84 -1.36 -10.58
N THR A 28 5.04 -2.66 -10.79
CA THR A 28 4.28 -3.48 -11.74
C THR A 28 3.66 -4.64 -10.98
N ALA A 29 2.37 -4.87 -11.18
CA ALA A 29 1.68 -6.06 -10.70
C ALA A 29 1.36 -6.96 -11.90
N VAL A 30 1.70 -8.24 -11.80
CA VAL A 30 1.33 -9.26 -12.78
C VAL A 30 0.36 -10.21 -12.10
N THR A 31 -0.79 -10.41 -12.73
CA THR A 31 -1.81 -11.37 -12.32
C THR A 31 -2.07 -12.34 -13.46
N GLU A 32 -2.42 -13.60 -13.17
CA GLU A 32 -2.83 -14.53 -14.22
C GLU A 32 -4.29 -14.28 -14.64
N GLY A 33 -4.53 -14.14 -15.95
CA GLY A 33 -5.85 -13.98 -16.55
C GLY A 33 -5.77 -13.45 -17.99
N THR A 34 -6.57 -14.00 -18.90
CA THR A 34 -6.74 -13.50 -20.28
C THR A 34 -8.22 -13.30 -20.56
N GLY A 35 -8.59 -12.16 -21.13
CA GLY A 35 -10.00 -11.83 -21.44
C GLY A 35 -10.31 -10.35 -21.20
N ASP A 36 -11.44 -9.90 -21.73
CA ASP A 36 -12.03 -8.62 -21.32
C ASP A 36 -12.50 -8.76 -19.87
N ILE A 37 -12.12 -7.81 -19.02
CA ILE A 37 -12.44 -7.87 -17.59
C ILE A 37 -13.70 -7.04 -17.35
N ASP A 38 -14.86 -7.70 -17.41
CA ASP A 38 -16.15 -7.07 -17.09
C ASP A 38 -16.10 -6.38 -15.73
N GLY A 39 -16.43 -5.10 -15.68
CA GLY A 39 -16.40 -4.34 -14.43
C GLY A 39 -16.62 -2.85 -14.64
N PRO A 40 -16.60 -2.07 -13.55
CA PRO A 40 -16.71 -0.62 -13.64
C PRO A 40 -15.53 -0.06 -14.45
N PRO A 41 -15.73 1.04 -15.21
CA PRO A 41 -14.63 1.71 -15.88
C PRO A 41 -13.61 2.21 -14.85
N PRO A 42 -12.35 2.49 -15.29
CA PRO A 42 -11.36 3.14 -14.45
C PRO A 42 -11.95 4.38 -13.79
N GLY A 43 -11.60 4.58 -12.51
CA GLY A 43 -12.17 5.67 -11.73
C GLY A 43 -11.77 7.03 -12.29
N ARG A 44 -12.63 8.03 -12.08
CA ARG A 44 -12.30 9.43 -12.37
C ARG A 44 -11.62 10.04 -11.15
N PHE A 45 -10.59 10.84 -11.36
CA PHE A 45 -9.81 11.47 -10.29
C PHE A 45 -10.49 12.71 -9.69
N ASP A 46 -11.70 13.03 -10.17
CA ASP A 46 -12.42 14.27 -9.91
C ASP A 46 -12.92 14.40 -8.44
N ASP A 47 -12.93 13.31 -7.65
CA ASP A 47 -13.38 13.27 -6.24
C ASP A 47 -12.36 12.58 -5.30
N LEU A 48 -11.08 12.93 -5.45
CA LEU A 48 -9.99 12.43 -4.61
C LEU A 48 -9.40 13.51 -3.70
N ASP A 49 -10.17 14.56 -3.44
CA ASP A 49 -9.72 15.67 -2.60
C ASP A 49 -9.20 15.17 -1.25
N ARG A 50 -8.06 15.74 -0.84
CA ARG A 50 -7.34 15.41 0.40
C ARG A 50 -6.72 14.01 0.44
N ALA A 51 -6.76 13.25 -0.65
CA ALA A 51 -5.92 12.08 -0.82
C ALA A 51 -4.47 12.51 -1.11
N LEU A 52 -3.62 12.52 -0.07
CA LEU A 52 -2.20 12.86 -0.20
C LEU A 52 -1.34 11.69 -0.67
N ASP A 53 -1.93 10.50 -0.68
CA ASP A 53 -1.31 9.21 -0.98
C ASP A 53 -2.26 8.37 -1.83
N CYS A 54 -1.70 7.45 -2.62
CA CYS A 54 -2.46 6.42 -3.31
C CYS A 54 -2.29 5.06 -2.62
N ALA A 55 -3.31 4.21 -2.72
CA ALA A 55 -3.25 2.83 -2.25
C ALA A 55 -3.70 1.90 -3.38
N LEU A 56 -2.81 1.03 -3.86
CA LEU A 56 -3.19 0.06 -4.88
C LEU A 56 -3.76 -1.19 -4.19
N GLY A 57 -4.91 -1.67 -4.66
CA GLY A 57 -5.50 -2.92 -4.20
C GLY A 57 -4.50 -4.06 -4.34
N LEU A 58 -4.45 -4.93 -3.33
CA LEU A 58 -3.49 -6.04 -3.25
C LEU A 58 -2.02 -5.63 -3.19
N SER A 59 -1.67 -4.35 -3.01
CA SER A 59 -0.28 -3.88 -2.91
C SER A 59 0.08 -3.41 -1.50
N PRO A 60 0.93 -4.15 -0.77
CA PRO A 60 1.41 -3.71 0.54
C PRO A 60 2.37 -2.51 0.45
N LEU A 61 3.06 -2.34 -0.68
CA LEU A 61 4.03 -1.26 -0.89
C LEU A 61 3.43 0.11 -0.60
N THR A 62 2.24 0.37 -1.15
CA THR A 62 1.58 1.68 -1.05
C THR A 62 1.19 2.07 0.37
N GLY A 63 1.03 1.08 1.28
CA GLY A 63 0.84 1.33 2.71
C GLY A 63 2.06 1.93 3.41
N SER A 64 3.24 1.88 2.80
CA SER A 64 4.48 2.46 3.35
C SER A 64 4.50 3.99 3.30
N MET A 65 3.78 4.61 2.36
CA MET A 65 3.79 6.07 2.19
C MET A 65 3.31 6.84 3.44
N PRO A 66 2.13 6.53 4.02
CA PRO A 66 1.68 7.21 5.25
C PRO A 66 2.58 6.90 6.45
N VAL A 67 3.15 5.68 6.52
CA VAL A 67 4.08 5.28 7.58
C VAL A 67 5.35 6.12 7.56
N LEU A 68 5.92 6.32 6.37
CA LEU A 68 7.11 7.14 6.15
C LEU A 68 6.85 8.63 6.38
N ARG A 69 5.78 9.17 5.78
CA ARG A 69 5.43 10.59 5.90
C ARG A 69 5.14 11.01 7.34
N HIS A 70 4.49 10.16 8.11
CA HIS A 70 4.15 10.46 9.50
C HIS A 70 5.17 9.93 10.50
N GLY A 71 6.28 9.32 10.03
CA GLY A 71 7.34 8.82 10.90
C GLY A 71 6.87 7.79 11.91
N LEU A 72 5.87 6.95 11.57
CA LEU A 72 5.21 6.07 12.53
C LEU A 72 6.16 5.10 13.21
N LEU A 73 7.20 4.64 12.52
CA LEU A 73 8.21 3.73 13.05
C LEU A 73 9.18 4.39 14.05
N LYS A 74 9.17 5.71 14.19
CA LYS A 74 10.06 6.47 15.10
C LYS A 74 9.42 6.75 16.46
N GLY A 75 8.48 5.91 16.89
CA GLY A 75 7.68 6.13 18.11
C GLY A 75 6.44 7.00 17.86
N GLY A 76 5.90 6.97 16.63
CA GLY A 76 4.71 7.73 16.27
C GLY A 76 3.44 7.26 16.99
N GLY A 77 2.35 8.02 16.83
CA GLY A 77 1.04 7.69 17.40
C GLY A 77 0.10 7.04 16.39
N ARG A 78 -1.10 7.60 16.28
CA ARG A 78 -2.14 7.16 15.35
C ARG A 78 -2.42 8.25 14.33
N VAL A 79 -2.46 7.88 13.06
CA VAL A 79 -2.83 8.77 11.94
C VAL A 79 -4.00 8.20 11.15
N ALA A 80 -4.77 9.07 10.52
CA ALA A 80 -5.94 8.69 9.74
C ALA A 80 -5.90 9.35 8.35
N PRO A 81 -4.97 8.94 7.47
CA PRO A 81 -4.88 9.48 6.14
C PRO A 81 -6.12 9.11 5.32
N THR A 82 -6.44 9.98 4.36
CA THR A 82 -7.30 9.62 3.25
C THR A 82 -6.40 9.22 2.08
N MET A 83 -6.65 8.06 1.48
CA MET A 83 -5.94 7.60 0.29
C MET A 83 -6.83 7.68 -0.94
N ALA A 84 -6.19 7.86 -2.10
CA ALA A 84 -6.76 7.52 -3.39
C ALA A 84 -6.57 6.01 -3.60
N TRP A 85 -7.55 5.21 -3.18
CA TRP A 85 -7.46 3.77 -3.33
C TRP A 85 -7.87 3.37 -4.74
N VAL A 86 -7.02 2.59 -5.41
CA VAL A 86 -7.21 2.09 -6.76
C VAL A 86 -7.44 0.59 -6.68
N GLY A 87 -8.67 0.16 -6.96
CA GLY A 87 -9.01 -1.26 -6.99
C GLY A 87 -8.44 -1.95 -8.22
N VAL A 88 -7.92 -3.16 -8.05
CA VAL A 88 -7.51 -4.04 -9.16
C VAL A 88 -8.57 -5.13 -9.37
N PRO A 89 -8.75 -5.63 -10.61
CA PRO A 89 -8.03 -5.27 -11.83
C PRO A 89 -8.59 -4.04 -12.56
N HIS A 90 -9.77 -3.54 -12.17
CA HIS A 90 -10.53 -2.53 -12.95
C HIS A 90 -10.02 -1.08 -12.84
N LEU A 91 -9.03 -0.83 -11.98
CA LEU A 91 -8.43 0.48 -11.74
C LEU A 91 -9.44 1.56 -11.32
N GLN A 92 -10.48 1.16 -10.59
CA GLN A 92 -11.41 2.12 -10.00
C GLN A 92 -10.71 2.87 -8.86
N ALA A 93 -10.52 4.18 -9.04
CA ALA A 93 -10.02 5.07 -8.02
C ALA A 93 -11.17 5.64 -7.17
N ILE A 94 -11.09 5.48 -5.85
CA ILE A 94 -12.05 6.04 -4.88
C ILE A 94 -11.32 6.58 -3.66
N ARG A 95 -11.97 7.55 -3.00
CA ARG A 95 -11.51 8.07 -1.72
C ARG A 95 -11.70 7.02 -0.63
N ARG A 96 -10.61 6.65 0.05
CA ARG A 96 -10.64 5.67 1.17
C ARG A 96 -9.97 6.24 2.42
N PRO A 97 -10.73 6.55 3.48
CA PRO A 97 -10.17 6.79 4.79
C PRO A 97 -9.52 5.52 5.33
N GLN A 98 -8.31 5.66 5.84
CA GLN A 98 -7.56 4.58 6.46
C GLN A 98 -7.03 5.02 7.82
N ARG A 99 -6.59 4.09 8.64
CA ARG A 99 -5.99 4.36 9.94
C ARG A 99 -4.74 3.52 10.12
N TYR A 100 -3.67 4.18 10.56
CA TYR A 100 -2.40 3.57 10.88
C TYR A 100 -2.06 3.88 12.32
N THR A 101 -1.80 2.85 13.11
CA THR A 101 -1.48 2.97 14.54
C THR A 101 -0.14 2.30 14.80
N HIS A 102 0.85 3.06 15.26
CA HIS A 102 2.09 2.47 15.74
C HIS A 102 1.81 1.55 16.93
N LEU A 103 2.46 0.38 16.96
CA LEU A 103 2.30 -0.60 18.04
C LEU A 103 3.60 -0.72 18.83
N ASP A 104 4.68 -1.20 18.20
CA ASP A 104 6.02 -1.35 18.78
C ASP A 104 7.13 -1.19 17.71
N GLN A 105 8.38 -1.53 18.06
CA GLN A 105 9.53 -1.33 17.18
C GLN A 105 9.38 -2.04 15.83
N GLY A 106 9.08 -1.25 14.79
CA GLY A 106 8.99 -1.74 13.41
C GLY A 106 7.59 -2.24 13.02
N SER A 107 6.57 -2.09 13.86
CA SER A 107 5.22 -2.56 13.58
C SER A 107 4.16 -1.44 13.56
N VAL A 108 3.21 -1.58 12.63
CA VAL A 108 2.06 -0.69 12.50
C VAL A 108 0.81 -1.53 12.23
N ARG A 109 -0.26 -1.24 12.97
CA ARG A 109 -1.61 -1.71 12.70
C ARG A 109 -2.23 -0.88 11.59
N PHE A 110 -2.77 -1.55 10.59
CA PHE A 110 -3.53 -0.93 9.50
C PHE A 110 -5.01 -1.27 9.64
N GLU A 111 -5.88 -0.28 9.44
CA GLU A 111 -7.34 -0.45 9.48
C GLU A 111 -8.00 0.31 8.32
N SER A 112 -8.92 -0.36 7.62
CA SER A 112 -9.73 0.21 6.53
C SER A 112 -11.00 -0.61 6.32
N GLU A 113 -12.17 0.02 6.29
CA GLU A 113 -13.46 -0.63 5.96
C GLU A 113 -13.70 -2.03 6.56
N GLY A 114 -13.60 -2.15 7.89
CA GLY A 114 -13.86 -3.41 8.59
C GLY A 114 -12.77 -4.46 8.41
N PHE A 115 -11.71 -4.15 7.66
CA PHE A 115 -10.48 -4.92 7.60
C PHE A 115 -9.42 -4.31 8.53
N THR A 116 -8.72 -5.19 9.25
CA THR A 116 -7.58 -4.85 10.10
C THR A 116 -6.43 -5.79 9.74
N ALA A 117 -5.25 -5.22 9.45
CA ALA A 117 -4.00 -5.97 9.32
C ALA A 117 -3.11 -5.68 10.53
N ASP A 118 -2.85 -6.74 11.30
CA ASP A 118 -2.10 -6.72 12.55
C ASP A 118 -1.09 -7.86 12.61
N PRO A 119 0.15 -7.60 13.05
CA PRO A 119 0.96 -6.41 12.79
C PRO A 119 1.62 -6.52 11.40
N SER A 120 1.62 -5.44 10.62
CA SER A 120 2.54 -5.37 9.47
C SER A 120 3.93 -5.00 9.96
N SER A 121 4.94 -5.81 9.60
CA SER A 121 6.34 -5.50 9.91
C SER A 121 6.93 -4.64 8.81
N TYR A 122 7.77 -3.70 9.19
CA TYR A 122 8.47 -2.79 8.29
C TYR A 122 9.96 -2.97 8.41
N ASP A 123 10.66 -2.74 7.31
CA ASP A 123 12.12 -2.73 7.31
C ASP A 123 12.71 -1.40 7.81
N ALA A 124 14.03 -1.35 7.91
CA ALA A 124 14.74 -0.14 8.34
C ALA A 124 14.52 1.08 7.41
N GLY A 125 14.08 0.84 6.17
CA GLY A 125 13.71 1.87 5.20
C GLY A 125 12.22 2.22 5.24
N GLY A 126 11.45 1.66 6.16
CA GLY A 126 10.02 1.89 6.34
C GLY A 126 9.15 1.28 5.25
N LEU A 127 9.63 0.23 4.56
CA LEU A 127 8.86 -0.54 3.61
C LEU A 127 8.25 -1.77 4.27
N VAL A 128 7.00 -2.11 3.93
CA VAL A 128 6.31 -3.29 4.44
C VAL A 128 7.11 -4.56 4.09
N SER A 129 7.68 -5.22 5.09
CA SER A 129 8.41 -6.48 4.91
C SER A 129 7.55 -7.71 5.18
N ASP A 130 6.55 -7.57 6.04
CA ASP A 130 5.59 -8.63 6.34
C ASP A 130 4.19 -8.04 6.41
N TYR A 131 3.25 -8.64 5.68
CA TYR A 131 1.87 -8.19 5.61
C TYR A 131 0.94 -9.37 5.84
N PRO A 132 0.16 -9.39 6.94
CA PRO A 132 -0.83 -10.44 7.18
C PRO A 132 -1.94 -10.32 6.13
N GLY A 133 -1.78 -11.06 5.02
CA GLY A 133 -2.58 -11.00 3.81
C GLY A 133 -1.97 -11.88 2.71
N PRO A 134 -2.47 -11.81 1.46
CA PRO A 134 -2.06 -12.72 0.39
C PRO A 134 -0.66 -12.43 -0.17
N ALA A 135 0.16 -11.61 0.50
CA ALA A 135 1.42 -11.09 -0.05
C ALA A 135 2.57 -11.25 0.94
N CYS A 136 3.66 -11.86 0.50
CA CYS A 136 4.91 -11.98 1.27
C CYS A 136 6.05 -11.29 0.52
N ALA A 137 6.84 -10.46 1.22
CA ALA A 137 8.00 -9.80 0.64
C ALA A 137 9.16 -10.79 0.44
N VAL A 138 9.76 -10.75 -0.74
CA VAL A 138 10.99 -11.46 -1.09
C VAL A 138 12.02 -10.41 -1.51
N ARG A 139 13.20 -10.47 -0.89
CA ARG A 139 14.32 -9.56 -1.18
C ARG A 139 15.31 -10.15 -2.16
#